data_AF-A0A377N7V7-F1
#
_entry.id   AF-A0A377N7V7-F1
#
_cell.length_a   1.000
_cell.length_b   1.000
_cell.length_c   1.000
_cell.angle_alpha   90.00
_cell.angle_beta   90.00
_cell.angle_gamma   90.00
#
_symmetry.space_group_name_H-M   'P 1'
#
loop_
_entity.id
_entity.type
_entity.pdbx_description
1 polymer ?
#
loop_
_entity_poly.entity_id
_entity_poly.type
_entity_poly.pdbx_seq_one_letter_code
_entity_poly.pdbx_strand_id
1 'polypeptide(L)'
;MGGYQHPRDPNQPIGLHMVYVPTLPGSGLSPREQSRKGRALLLGTSFDAHEKMIREQLQGMFGEAGFDHQRDIMAITVNRWSHGYSYFLSGMFDDEAEAQKTIQRARQPVGRITIANSDADWSPYANSAIDQAWRAVNELTAMKKVNA
;
A
#
# COMPACT_ATOMS: atom_id res chain seq x y z
N MET A 1 17.23 5.97 8.89
CA MET A 1 18.56 5.35 8.72
C MET A 1 19.47 6.37 8.05
N GLY A 2 20.52 6.83 8.76
CA GLY A 2 21.11 8.16 8.54
C GLY A 2 22.46 8.21 7.82
N GLY A 3 22.90 7.13 7.16
CA GLY A 3 24.21 7.07 6.49
C GLY A 3 24.17 7.10 4.96
N TYR A 4 22.98 7.05 4.34
CA TYR A 4 22.85 7.10 2.89
C TYR A 4 23.01 8.55 2.41
N GLN A 5 23.91 8.76 1.45
CA GLN A 5 24.10 10.05 0.79
C GLN A 5 23.63 9.92 -0.66
N HIS A 6 22.70 10.79 -1.07
CA HIS A 6 22.29 10.85 -2.47
C HIS A 6 23.47 11.30 -3.34
N PRO A 7 23.71 10.65 -4.49
CA PRO A 7 24.72 11.10 -5.43
C PRO A 7 24.48 12.53 -5.87
N ARG A 8 25.57 13.31 -5.99
CA ARG A 8 25.55 14.70 -6.50
C ARG A 8 26.30 14.87 -7.81
N ASP A 9 26.92 13.79 -8.29
CA ASP A 9 27.64 13.72 -9.55
C ASP A 9 26.79 12.89 -10.52
N PRO A 10 26.41 13.42 -11.70
CA PRO A 10 25.65 12.67 -12.69
C PRO A 10 26.38 11.42 -13.22
N ASN A 11 27.68 11.29 -12.99
CA ASN A 11 28.46 10.09 -13.34
C ASN A 11 28.34 8.96 -12.30
N GLN A 12 27.62 9.18 -11.19
CA GLN A 12 27.38 8.16 -10.18
C GLN A 12 25.96 7.57 -10.30
N PRO A 13 25.75 6.28 -9.97
CA PRO A 13 24.42 5.67 -10.05
C PRO A 13 23.41 6.35 -9.13
N ILE A 14 22.27 6.77 -9.69
CA ILE A 14 21.19 7.44 -8.95
C ILE A 14 20.06 6.43 -8.71
N GLY A 15 19.68 6.24 -7.44
CA GLY A 15 18.50 5.46 -7.09
C GLY A 15 17.22 6.22 -7.41
N LEU A 16 16.41 5.68 -8.33
CA LEU A 16 15.11 6.22 -8.69
C LEU A 16 13.98 5.43 -8.01
N HIS A 17 13.07 6.14 -7.35
CA HIS A 17 11.86 5.57 -6.78
C HIS A 17 10.65 5.93 -7.66
N MET A 18 10.04 4.92 -8.28
CA MET A 18 8.84 5.07 -9.11
C MET A 18 7.66 4.41 -8.42
N VAL A 19 6.53 5.12 -8.36
CA VAL A 19 5.30 4.63 -7.73
C VAL A 19 4.21 4.49 -8.78
N TYR A 20 3.58 3.33 -8.82
CA TYR A 20 2.42 3.06 -9.65
C TYR A 20 1.30 2.48 -8.78
N VAL A 21 0.14 3.14 -8.81
CA VAL A 21 -1.09 2.65 -8.19
C VAL A 21 -2.06 2.30 -9.32
N PRO A 22 -2.37 1.02 -9.55
CA PRO A 22 -3.31 0.65 -10.59
C PRO A 22 -4.71 1.17 -10.23
N THR A 23 -5.20 2.06 -11.07
CA THR A 23 -6.55 2.63 -11.00
C THR A 23 -7.26 2.37 -12.33
N LEU A 24 -8.60 2.38 -12.31
CA LEU A 24 -9.41 2.23 -13.51
C LEU A 24 -10.26 3.49 -13.68
N PRO A 25 -9.63 4.63 -14.03
CA PRO A 25 -10.33 5.90 -14.16
C PRO A 25 -11.39 5.81 -15.26
N GLY A 26 -12.55 6.44 -15.03
CA GLY A 26 -13.67 6.42 -15.98
C GLY A 26 -14.44 5.10 -16.07
N SER A 27 -14.07 4.06 -15.32
CA SER A 27 -14.72 2.75 -15.39
C SER A 27 -16.12 2.68 -14.73
N GLY A 28 -16.51 3.70 -13.96
CA GLY A 28 -17.74 3.69 -13.17
C GLY A 28 -17.73 2.70 -11.98
N LEU A 29 -16.60 2.01 -11.74
CA LEU A 29 -16.47 1.04 -10.65
C LEU A 29 -16.26 1.73 -9.30
N SER A 30 -16.80 1.13 -8.23
CA SER A 30 -16.54 1.57 -6.86
C SER A 30 -15.05 1.44 -6.51
N PRO A 31 -14.55 2.19 -5.51
CA PRO A 31 -13.15 2.09 -5.05
C PRO A 31 -12.74 0.66 -4.68
N ARG A 32 -13.66 -0.12 -4.09
CA ARG A 32 -13.44 -1.53 -3.75
C ARG A 32 -13.24 -2.41 -4.99
N GLU A 33 -14.08 -2.23 -6.01
CA GLU A 33 -13.97 -2.99 -7.26
C GLU A 33 -12.71 -2.61 -8.03
N GLN A 34 -12.36 -1.33 -8.08
CA GLN A 34 -11.09 -0.88 -8.65
C GLN A 34 -9.90 -1.49 -7.92
N SER A 35 -9.92 -1.52 -6.58
CA SER A 35 -8.86 -2.13 -5.77
C SER A 35 -8.75 -3.64 -6.00
N ARG A 36 -9.87 -4.36 -6.15
CA ARG A 36 -9.88 -5.79 -6.49
C ARG A 36 -9.26 -6.06 -7.86
N LYS A 37 -9.64 -5.27 -8.88
CA LYS A 37 -9.07 -5.40 -10.22
C LYS A 37 -7.60 -4.98 -10.27
N GLY A 38 -7.23 -3.90 -9.60
CA GLY A 38 -5.84 -3.45 -9.48
C GLY A 38 -4.95 -4.49 -8.79
N ARG A 39 -5.46 -5.17 -7.76
CA ARG A 39 -4.78 -6.30 -7.11
C ARG A 39 -4.54 -7.45 -8.08
N ALA A 40 -5.55 -7.84 -8.85
CA ALA A 40 -5.43 -8.90 -9.85
C ALA A 40 -4.42 -8.51 -10.95
N LEU A 41 -4.44 -7.26 -11.41
CA LEU A 41 -3.48 -6.74 -12.37
C LEU A 41 -2.04 -6.77 -11.82
N LEU A 42 -1.80 -6.30 -10.60
CA LEU A 42 -0.47 -6.32 -9.98
C LEU A 42 0.07 -7.74 -9.81
N LEU A 43 -0.76 -8.68 -9.39
CA LEU A 43 -0.35 -10.07 -9.18
C LEU A 43 -0.19 -10.84 -10.50
N GLY A 44 -0.98 -10.50 -11.51
CA GLY A 44 -0.95 -11.14 -12.84
C GLY A 44 0.12 -10.59 -13.77
N THR A 45 0.62 -9.38 -13.55
CA THR A 45 1.67 -8.77 -14.39
C THR A 45 3.03 -9.43 -14.10
N SER A 46 3.70 -9.91 -15.16
CA SER A 46 5.04 -10.50 -15.05
C SER A 46 6.08 -9.44 -14.69
N PHE A 47 7.27 -9.88 -14.23
CA PHE A 47 8.38 -8.96 -14.04
C PHE A 47 8.78 -8.29 -15.35
N ASP A 48 8.93 -9.06 -16.43
CA ASP A 48 9.33 -8.57 -17.75
C ASP A 48 8.39 -7.48 -18.28
N ALA A 49 7.09 -7.60 -18.03
CA ALA A 49 6.12 -6.58 -18.41
C ALA A 49 6.33 -5.27 -17.61
N HIS A 50 6.57 -5.37 -16.30
CA HIS A 50 6.92 -4.20 -15.48
C HIS A 50 8.25 -3.58 -15.91
N GLU A 51 9.28 -4.40 -16.15
CA GLU A 51 10.58 -3.95 -16.63
C GLU A 51 10.44 -3.19 -17.96
N LYS A 52 9.68 -3.74 -18.91
CA LYS A 52 9.41 -3.08 -20.18
C LYS A 52 8.74 -1.72 -19.98
N MET A 53 7.67 -1.65 -19.19
CA MET A 53 6.95 -0.40 -18.91
C MET A 53 7.87 0.66 -18.27
N ILE A 54 8.70 0.28 -17.31
CA ILE A 54 9.66 1.17 -16.64
C ILE A 54 10.66 1.72 -17.66
N ARG A 55 11.25 0.84 -18.48
CA ARG A 55 12.23 1.22 -19.51
C ARG A 55 11.61 2.16 -20.55
N GLU A 56 10.43 1.85 -21.05
CA GLU A 56 9.71 2.69 -22.03
C GLU A 56 9.35 4.06 -21.44
N GLN A 57 8.87 4.12 -20.20
CA GLN A 57 8.53 5.38 -19.55
C GLN A 57 9.77 6.26 -19.35
N LEU A 58 10.87 5.70 -18.85
CA LEU A 58 12.12 6.44 -18.66
C LEU A 58 12.72 6.89 -20.00
N GLN A 59 12.67 6.03 -21.02
CA GLN A 59 13.11 6.39 -22.37
C GLN A 59 12.28 7.52 -22.95
N GLY A 60 10.96 7.48 -22.79
CA GLY A 60 10.07 8.54 -23.26
C GLY A 60 10.31 9.88 -22.54
N MET A 61 10.65 9.85 -21.25
CA MET A 61 10.89 11.06 -20.46
C MET A 61 12.27 11.68 -20.72
N PHE A 62 13.30 10.86 -20.89
CA PHE A 62 14.71 11.31 -20.87
C PHE A 62 15.47 11.04 -22.15
N GLY A 63 14.88 10.35 -23.12
CA GLY A 63 15.55 9.94 -24.34
C GLY A 63 16.08 11.11 -25.18
N GLU A 64 15.30 12.18 -25.31
CA GLU A 64 15.74 13.39 -26.02
C GLU A 64 16.91 14.10 -25.33
N ALA A 65 17.10 13.87 -24.03
CA ALA A 65 18.23 14.37 -23.25
C ALA A 65 19.47 13.44 -23.31
N GLY A 66 19.42 12.37 -24.12
CA GLY A 66 20.53 11.43 -24.33
C GLY A 66 20.51 10.18 -23.46
N PHE A 67 19.46 9.96 -22.65
CA PHE A 67 19.28 8.73 -21.88
C PHE A 67 19.00 7.54 -22.81
N ASP A 68 19.69 6.44 -22.56
CA ASP A 68 19.49 5.15 -23.22
C ASP A 68 19.16 4.09 -22.18
N HIS A 69 17.89 3.67 -22.14
CA HIS A 69 17.42 2.71 -21.16
C HIS A 69 18.13 1.35 -21.26
N GLN A 70 18.74 0.99 -22.39
CA GLN A 70 19.46 -0.28 -22.56
C GLN A 70 20.84 -0.24 -21.90
N ARG A 71 21.46 0.94 -21.86
CA ARG A 71 22.82 1.16 -21.34
C ARG A 71 22.82 1.72 -19.92
N ASP A 72 21.93 2.66 -19.64
CA ASP A 72 22.03 3.54 -18.47
C ASP A 72 21.29 2.98 -17.24
N ILE A 73 20.48 1.93 -17.39
CA ILE A 73 19.81 1.25 -16.27
C ILE A 73 20.64 0.06 -15.83
N MET A 74 21.24 0.16 -14.63
CA MET A 74 22.03 -0.93 -14.05
C MET A 74 21.19 -2.08 -13.49
N ALA A 75 20.06 -1.76 -12.83
CA ALA A 75 19.21 -2.75 -12.18
C ALA A 75 17.79 -2.21 -11.99
N ILE A 76 16.82 -3.12 -11.98
CA ILE A 76 15.42 -2.83 -11.68
C ILE A 76 14.97 -3.80 -10.59
N THR A 77 14.40 -3.25 -9.52
CA THR A 77 13.72 -4.02 -8.48
C THR A 77 12.26 -3.63 -8.43
N VAL A 78 11.36 -4.61 -8.43
CA VAL A 78 9.91 -4.35 -8.38
C VAL A 78 9.35 -4.91 -7.07
N ASN A 79 8.80 -4.02 -6.25
CA ASN A 79 8.06 -4.39 -5.04
C ASN A 79 6.55 -4.32 -5.32
N ARG A 80 5.83 -5.43 -5.17
CA ARG A 80 4.38 -5.51 -5.45
C ARG A 80 3.59 -5.61 -4.16
N TRP A 81 2.85 -4.55 -3.85
CA TRP A 81 2.05 -4.45 -2.63
C TRP A 81 0.57 -4.63 -2.95
N SER A 82 0.17 -5.88 -3.15
CA SER A 82 -1.23 -6.22 -3.48
C SER A 82 -2.20 -5.81 -2.36
N HIS A 83 -1.77 -5.86 -1.10
CA HIS A 83 -2.50 -5.42 0.10
C HIS A 83 -1.73 -4.32 0.83
N GLY A 84 -1.30 -3.28 0.10
CA GLY A 84 -0.40 -2.24 0.65
C GLY A 84 -1.06 -1.24 1.62
N TYR A 85 -2.38 -1.06 1.53
CA TYR A 85 -3.15 -0.12 2.35
C TYR A 85 -4.43 -0.81 2.81
N SER A 86 -4.85 -0.55 4.05
CA SER A 86 -6.22 -0.87 4.48
C SER A 86 -7.22 -0.03 3.67
N TYR A 87 -8.45 -0.51 3.55
CA TYR A 87 -9.51 0.30 2.97
C TYR A 87 -9.75 1.55 3.82
N PHE A 88 -10.04 2.68 3.19
CA PHE A 88 -10.52 3.90 3.85
C PHE A 88 -11.87 4.28 3.28
N LEU A 89 -12.70 4.92 4.10
CA LEU A 89 -14.07 5.25 3.74
C LEU A 89 -14.13 6.21 2.56
N SER A 90 -14.97 5.90 1.57
CA SER A 90 -15.27 6.81 0.47
C SER A 90 -16.65 7.41 0.65
N GLY A 91 -16.74 8.70 0.96
CA GLY A 91 -18.02 9.37 1.20
C GLY A 91 -18.99 9.37 0.01
N MET A 92 -18.54 8.99 -1.18
CA MET A 92 -19.39 8.83 -2.37
C MET A 92 -19.97 7.40 -2.50
N PHE A 93 -19.33 6.39 -1.92
CA PHE A 93 -19.64 4.98 -2.16
C PHE A 93 -19.95 4.16 -0.92
N ASP A 94 -19.60 4.64 0.27
CA ASP A 94 -19.80 3.95 1.53
C ASP A 94 -20.78 4.75 2.42
N ASP A 95 -21.64 4.02 3.13
CA ASP A 95 -22.43 4.57 4.23
C ASP A 95 -21.58 4.56 5.52
N GLU A 96 -21.45 5.72 6.16
CA GLU A 96 -20.57 5.89 7.32
C GLU A 96 -21.04 5.09 8.53
N ALA A 97 -22.36 5.00 8.75
CA ALA A 97 -22.92 4.27 9.88
C ALA A 97 -22.70 2.75 9.73
N GLU A 98 -22.96 2.20 8.56
CA GLU A 98 -22.72 0.78 8.26
C GLU A 98 -21.23 0.44 8.24
N ALA A 99 -20.37 1.33 7.75
CA ALA A 99 -18.92 1.16 7.84
C ALA A 99 -18.46 1.12 9.31
N GLN A 100 -18.92 2.05 10.14
CA GLN A 100 -18.57 2.09 11.56
C GLN A 100 -19.03 0.84 12.30
N LYS A 101 -20.25 0.36 12.02
CA LYS A 101 -20.77 -0.91 12.54
C LYS A 101 -19.92 -2.10 12.10
N THR A 102 -19.46 -2.10 10.84
CA THR A 102 -18.57 -3.13 10.31
C THR A 102 -17.21 -3.13 11.00
N ILE A 103 -16.59 -1.96 11.17
CA ILE A 103 -15.32 -1.78 11.90
C ILE A 103 -15.44 -2.30 13.33
N GLN A 104 -16.47 -1.86 14.05
CA GLN A 104 -16.72 -2.29 15.43
C GLN A 104 -16.91 -3.80 15.54
N ARG A 105 -17.67 -4.41 14.62
CA ARG A 105 -17.89 -5.86 14.58
C ARG A 105 -16.60 -6.62 14.24
N ALA A 106 -15.86 -6.16 13.24
CA ALA A 106 -14.67 -6.85 12.73
C ALA A 106 -13.54 -6.90 13.77
N ARG A 107 -13.41 -5.87 14.62
CA ARG A 107 -12.37 -5.81 15.65
C ARG A 107 -12.76 -6.42 17.00
N GLN A 108 -13.96 -7.00 17.13
CA GLN A 108 -14.39 -7.61 18.39
C GLN A 108 -13.44 -8.76 18.79
N PRO A 109 -13.08 -8.86 20.07
CA PRO A 109 -12.31 -9.99 20.57
C PRO A 109 -13.05 -11.32 20.43
N VAL A 110 -12.30 -12.40 20.20
CA VAL A 110 -12.81 -13.77 20.20
C VAL A 110 -12.07 -14.57 21.27
N GLY A 111 -12.72 -14.80 22.40
CA GLY A 111 -12.08 -15.43 23.56
C GLY A 111 -10.90 -14.60 24.07
N ARG A 112 -9.68 -15.13 23.94
CA ARG A 112 -8.42 -14.46 24.33
C ARG A 112 -7.64 -13.89 23.12
N ILE A 113 -8.32 -13.66 22.00
CA ILE A 113 -7.73 -13.18 20.74
C ILE A 113 -8.28 -11.78 20.45
N THR A 114 -7.40 -10.81 20.22
CA THR A 114 -7.74 -9.43 19.82
C THR A 114 -7.05 -9.08 18.50
N ILE A 115 -7.63 -8.15 17.73
CA ILE A 115 -7.14 -7.72 16.40
C ILE A 115 -6.61 -6.28 16.51
N ALA A 116 -5.42 -6.02 15.99
CA ALA A 116 -4.60 -4.85 16.36
C ALA A 116 -3.99 -4.07 15.18
N ASN A 117 -4.31 -4.40 13.93
CA ASN A 117 -3.74 -3.73 12.74
C ASN A 117 -4.52 -2.46 12.35
N SER A 118 -4.00 -1.70 11.39
CA SER A 118 -4.68 -0.56 10.73
C SER A 118 -6.05 -0.92 10.16
N ASP A 119 -6.21 -2.16 9.68
CA ASP A 119 -7.48 -2.67 9.16
C ASP A 119 -8.55 -2.84 10.24
N ALA A 120 -8.19 -2.81 11.53
CA ALA A 120 -9.15 -2.78 12.63
C ALA A 120 -9.82 -1.40 12.80
N ASP A 121 -9.36 -0.39 12.05
CA ASP A 121 -9.90 0.98 12.05
C ASP A 121 -10.25 1.49 10.65
N TRP A 122 -10.00 0.69 9.61
CA TRP A 122 -10.13 1.10 8.20
C TRP A 122 -9.38 2.41 7.90
N SER A 123 -8.15 2.50 8.39
CA SER A 123 -7.29 3.67 8.23
C SER A 123 -5.85 3.23 7.97
N PRO A 124 -5.28 3.54 6.79
CA PRO A 124 -4.05 2.87 6.36
C PRO A 124 -2.78 3.54 6.90
N TYR A 125 -2.91 4.36 7.93
CA TYR A 125 -1.80 5.15 8.46
C TYR A 125 -1.15 4.48 9.67
N ALA A 126 0.15 4.73 9.83
CA ALA A 126 0.94 4.15 10.91
C ALA A 126 0.41 4.50 12.31
N ASN A 127 -0.11 5.72 12.50
CA ASN A 127 -0.71 6.12 13.77
C ASN A 127 -1.94 5.28 14.11
N SER A 128 -2.81 4.96 13.13
CA SER A 128 -3.96 4.10 13.38
C SER A 128 -3.53 2.69 13.78
N ALA A 129 -2.49 2.13 13.15
CA ALA A 129 -1.94 0.84 13.57
C ALA A 129 -1.43 0.85 15.03
N ILE A 130 -0.80 1.95 15.46
CA ILE A 130 -0.34 2.13 16.85
C ILE A 130 -1.55 2.22 17.80
N ASP A 131 -2.56 3.01 17.45
CA ASP A 131 -3.77 3.18 18.28
C ASP A 131 -4.56 1.87 18.43
N GLN A 132 -4.68 1.09 17.35
CA GLN A 132 -5.34 -0.22 17.39
C GLN A 132 -4.54 -1.25 18.19
N ALA A 133 -3.21 -1.19 18.16
CA ALA A 133 -2.36 -2.01 19.02
C ALA A 133 -2.55 -1.66 20.51
N TRP A 134 -2.58 -0.35 20.84
CA TRP A 134 -2.86 0.12 22.19
C TRP A 134 -4.23 -0.37 22.69
N ARG A 135 -5.29 -0.24 21.87
CA ARG A 135 -6.63 -0.78 22.19
C ARG A 135 -6.59 -2.28 22.47
N ALA A 136 -6.02 -3.06 21.55
CA ALA A 136 -6.02 -4.53 21.62
C ALA A 136 -5.28 -5.07 22.87
N VAL A 137 -4.20 -4.42 23.30
CA VAL A 137 -3.47 -4.77 24.54
C VAL A 137 -4.33 -4.49 25.78
N ASN A 138 -5.06 -3.37 25.79
CA ASN A 138 -5.95 -3.02 26.89
C ASN A 138 -7.14 -3.98 26.99
N GLU A 139 -7.72 -4.39 25.87
CA GLU A 139 -8.77 -5.43 25.83
C GLU A 139 -8.31 -6.76 26.44
N LEU A 140 -7.12 -7.24 26.05
CA LEU A 140 -6.53 -8.47 26.62
C LEU A 140 -6.32 -8.35 28.13
N THR A 141 -5.87 -7.19 28.59
CA THR A 141 -5.61 -6.94 30.02
C THR A 141 -6.91 -6.92 30.82
N ALA A 142 -7.97 -6.31 30.27
CA ALA A 142 -9.30 -6.30 30.90
C ALA A 142 -9.88 -7.71 31.02
N MET A 143 -9.75 -8.55 29.98
CA MET A 143 -10.25 -9.94 30.01
C MET A 143 -9.55 -10.81 31.04
N LYS A 144 -8.24 -10.61 31.27
CA LYS A 144 -7.53 -11.34 32.33
C LYS A 144 -8.11 -11.04 33.72
N LYS A 145 -8.51 -9.79 33.98
CA LYS A 145 -9.11 -9.38 35.26
C LYS A 145 -10.51 -9.96 35.47
N VAL A 146 -11.27 -10.21 34.41
CA VAL A 146 -12.61 -10.81 34.51
C VAL A 146 -12.57 -12.32 34.82
N ASN A 147 -11.45 -12.98 34.50
CA ASN A 147 -11.28 -14.43 34.69
C ASN A 147 -10.37 -14.79 35.89
N ALA A 148 -9.97 -13.82 36.70
CA ALA A 148 -9.15 -13.98 37.91
C ALA A 148 -9.99 -13.66 39.15
#